data_AF-A0A7D6ZK35-F1
#
_entry.id   AF-A0A7D6ZK35-F1
#
_cell.length_a   1.000
_cell.length_b   1.000
_cell.length_c   1.000
_cell.angle_alpha   90.00
_cell.angle_beta   90.00
_cell.angle_gamma   90.00
#
_symmetry.space_group_name_H-M   'P 1'
#
loop_
_entity.id
_entity.type
_entity.pdbx_description
1 polymer ?
#
loop_
_entity_poly.entity_id
_entity_poly.type
_entity_poly.pdbx_seq_one_letter_code
_entity_poly.pdbx_strand_id
1 'polypeptide(L)'
;MRIKQTIGATLAAVALITGLTACGSDSVSESPAAERDPLAAMQPLSPATSETEILGPTGYRGLDLGADWTEETARNNGKPRGILDDGGTMVGCAGFRFWSTGNGYLNDGKVVALFPDKSAQVRTPEGIKIGSTVDQVRDAYPTLRLGVNWSSAAVPDQPGFHYGFMGITQSGKGSQTVTALLLYSDQDTCHN
;
A
#
# COMPACT_ATOMS: atom_id res chain seq x y z
N MET A 1 38.14 -0.98 20.70
CA MET A 1 37.90 -2.38 21.14
C MET A 1 37.09 -3.08 20.07
N ARG A 2 37.60 -4.20 19.55
CA ARG A 2 36.96 -5.04 18.52
C ARG A 2 36.22 -6.16 19.23
N ILE A 3 34.94 -6.37 18.93
CA ILE A 3 34.25 -7.63 19.24
C ILE A 3 33.56 -8.06 17.94
N LYS A 4 34.13 -9.10 17.33
CA LYS A 4 33.53 -9.93 16.28
C LYS A 4 32.92 -11.16 16.95
N GLN A 5 31.98 -11.80 16.26
CA GLN A 5 31.32 -13.13 16.48
C GLN A 5 29.79 -12.93 16.60
N THR A 6 28.90 -13.72 15.99
CA THR A 6 29.02 -15.11 15.53
C THR A 6 27.98 -15.41 14.43
N ILE A 7 28.38 -16.32 13.54
CA ILE A 7 27.56 -17.04 12.56
C ILE A 7 26.54 -17.94 13.29
N GLY A 8 25.33 -18.06 12.74
CA GLY A 8 24.34 -19.06 13.14
C GLY A 8 23.38 -19.37 12.00
N ALA A 9 23.75 -20.34 11.16
CA ALA A 9 22.87 -20.93 10.17
C ALA A 9 22.21 -22.18 10.77
N THR A 10 20.88 -22.32 10.63
CA THR A 10 20.24 -23.63 10.83
C THR A 10 18.90 -23.76 10.10
N LEU A 11 18.91 -24.72 9.18
CA LEU A 11 17.96 -25.81 8.94
C LEU A 11 16.51 -25.54 8.49
N ALA A 12 16.22 -26.19 7.36
CA ALA A 12 14.94 -26.46 6.74
C ALA A 12 14.01 -27.35 7.58
N ALA A 13 12.70 -27.27 7.32
CA ALA A 13 11.83 -28.44 7.31
C ALA A 13 10.59 -28.20 6.43
N VAL A 14 10.36 -29.17 5.54
CA VAL A 14 9.23 -29.35 4.65
C VAL A 14 8.02 -29.86 5.44
N ALA A 15 6.81 -29.38 5.09
CA ALA A 15 5.58 -30.10 5.39
C ALA A 15 4.64 -30.00 4.18
N LEU A 16 4.59 -31.10 3.40
CA LEU A 16 3.51 -31.39 2.44
C LEU A 16 2.28 -31.82 3.23
N ILE A 17 1.13 -31.18 2.99
CA ILE A 17 -0.17 -31.71 3.41
C ILE A 17 -1.02 -31.90 2.16
N THR A 18 -1.14 -33.16 1.76
CA THR A 18 -2.12 -33.68 0.80
C THR A 18 -3.41 -33.98 1.56
N GLY A 19 -4.49 -33.27 1.22
CA GLY A 19 -5.84 -33.51 1.75
C GLY A 19 -6.80 -33.92 0.63
N LEU A 20 -7.22 -35.17 0.66
CA LEU A 20 -8.10 -35.86 -0.28
C LEU A 20 -9.59 -35.52 -0.08
N THR A 21 -10.30 -35.40 -1.21
CA THR A 21 -11.68 -35.82 -1.53
C THR A 21 -12.72 -36.01 -0.41
N ALA A 22 -13.85 -35.32 -0.56
CA ALA A 22 -15.17 -35.90 -0.25
C ALA A 22 -16.21 -35.40 -1.26
N CYS A 23 -16.57 -36.28 -2.20
CA CYS A 23 -17.82 -36.17 -2.95
C CYS A 23 -18.95 -36.65 -2.03
N GLY A 24 -19.96 -35.81 -1.83
CA GLY A 24 -21.23 -36.20 -1.23
C GLY A 24 -22.34 -35.60 -2.07
N SER A 25 -22.94 -36.42 -2.94
CA SER A 25 -24.21 -36.15 -3.58
C SER A 25 -25.25 -37.02 -2.88
N ASP A 26 -26.19 -36.40 -2.18
CA ASP A 26 -27.46 -37.04 -1.87
C ASP A 26 -28.59 -36.01 -1.95
N SER A 27 -29.54 -36.33 -2.82
CA SER A 27 -30.81 -35.64 -3.01
C SER A 27 -31.83 -36.18 -2.02
N VAL A 28 -32.54 -35.31 -1.33
CA VAL A 28 -33.89 -35.65 -0.82
C VAL A 28 -34.80 -34.44 -1.00
N SER A 29 -35.88 -34.68 -1.73
CA SER A 29 -37.02 -33.80 -1.91
C SER A 29 -38.05 -34.20 -0.86
N GLU A 30 -38.35 -33.31 0.08
CA GLU A 30 -39.50 -33.46 0.98
C GLU A 30 -40.03 -32.06 1.35
N SER A 31 -41.30 -31.83 1.01
CA SER A 31 -42.18 -30.77 1.47
C SER A 31 -43.44 -31.52 1.91
N PRO A 32 -44.10 -31.23 3.06
CA PRO A 32 -44.46 -29.89 3.50
C PRO A 32 -44.53 -29.69 5.04
N ALA A 33 -44.79 -28.46 5.47
CA ALA A 33 -45.68 -28.06 6.58
C ALA A 33 -45.18 -26.78 7.26
N ALA A 34 -46.08 -25.81 7.34
CA ALA A 34 -45.85 -24.52 7.96
C ALA A 34 -45.70 -24.63 9.48
N GLU A 35 -44.54 -24.23 9.99
CA GLU A 35 -44.31 -23.95 11.41
C GLU A 35 -43.82 -22.49 11.52
N ARG A 36 -44.34 -21.77 12.50
CA ARG A 36 -44.14 -20.33 12.67
C ARG A 36 -42.73 -20.08 13.22
N ASP A 37 -41.88 -19.45 12.41
CA ASP A 37 -40.54 -19.06 12.81
C ASP A 37 -40.58 -18.09 14.01
N PRO A 38 -39.77 -18.33 15.07
CA PRO A 38 -39.49 -17.33 16.07
C PRO A 38 -38.74 -16.17 15.39
N LEU A 39 -39.17 -14.94 15.69
CA LEU A 39 -38.49 -13.69 15.31
C LEU A 39 -36.97 -13.83 15.56
N ALA A 40 -36.24 -14.10 14.48
CA ALA A 40 -34.80 -14.13 14.48
C ALA A 40 -34.30 -12.76 14.91
N ALA A 41 -33.71 -12.70 16.10
CA ALA A 41 -33.06 -11.51 16.62
C ALA A 41 -32.04 -11.05 15.57
N MET A 42 -32.26 -9.86 15.01
CA MET A 42 -31.31 -9.19 14.12
C MET A 42 -30.00 -9.05 14.88
N GLN A 43 -29.01 -9.88 14.53
CA GLN A 43 -27.66 -9.72 15.05
C GLN A 43 -27.18 -8.32 14.61
N PRO A 44 -26.61 -7.52 15.52
CA PRO A 44 -26.05 -6.23 15.15
C PRO A 44 -24.97 -6.47 14.10
N LEU A 45 -25.14 -5.86 12.93
CA LEU A 45 -24.11 -5.79 11.88
C LEU A 45 -22.83 -5.28 12.52
N SER A 46 -21.83 -6.15 12.66
CA SER A 46 -20.49 -5.73 13.08
C SER A 46 -20.03 -4.61 12.15
N PRO A 47 -19.50 -3.50 12.68
CA PRO A 47 -19.01 -2.41 11.85
C PRO A 47 -17.94 -2.97 10.91
N ALA A 48 -18.08 -2.69 9.62
CA ALA A 48 -17.09 -3.08 8.62
C ALA A 48 -15.73 -2.55 9.06
N THR A 49 -14.83 -3.46 9.42
CA THR A 49 -13.43 -3.15 9.72
C THR A 49 -12.86 -2.51 8.48
N SER A 50 -12.51 -1.22 8.55
CA SER A 50 -11.80 -0.54 7.47
C SER A 50 -10.49 -1.29 7.23
N GLU A 51 -10.43 -2.03 6.12
CA GLU A 51 -9.23 -2.77 5.75
C GLU A 51 -8.08 -1.79 5.59
N THR A 52 -6.96 -2.06 6.26
CA THR A 52 -5.74 -1.26 6.10
C THR A 52 -5.18 -1.51 4.72
N GLU A 53 -5.05 -0.46 3.92
CA GLU A 53 -4.52 -0.54 2.57
C GLU A 53 -3.00 -0.61 2.56
N ILE A 54 -2.45 -1.27 1.55
CA ILE A 54 -0.99 -1.41 1.39
C ILE A 54 -0.50 -0.49 0.27
N LEU A 55 0.44 0.39 0.61
CA LEU A 55 1.27 1.08 -0.36
C LEU A 55 2.32 0.08 -0.84
N GLY A 56 2.04 -0.58 -1.96
CA GLY A 56 2.84 -1.69 -2.48
C GLY A 56 4.24 -1.27 -2.91
N PRO A 57 5.09 -2.23 -3.31
CA PRO A 57 6.45 -1.93 -3.76
C PRO A 57 6.49 -1.24 -5.13
N THR A 58 5.49 -1.49 -5.98
CA THR A 58 5.42 -0.93 -7.35
C THR A 58 4.28 0.06 -7.54
N GLY A 59 3.27 0.05 -6.66
CA GLY A 59 2.05 0.80 -6.91
C GLY A 59 1.10 0.88 -5.73
N TYR A 60 -0.01 1.59 -5.95
CA TYR A 60 -1.07 1.83 -4.98
C TYR A 60 -2.43 1.88 -5.67
N ARG A 61 -3.42 1.16 -5.11
CA ARG A 61 -4.79 1.08 -5.65
C ARG A 61 -4.86 0.71 -7.15
N GLY A 62 -3.94 -0.14 -7.59
CA GLY A 62 -3.85 -0.60 -8.98
C GLY A 62 -3.26 0.43 -9.95
N LEU A 63 -2.64 1.50 -9.46
CA LEU A 63 -1.76 2.36 -10.25
C LEU A 63 -0.31 2.02 -9.92
N ASP A 64 0.45 1.59 -10.91
CA ASP A 64 1.87 1.27 -10.79
C ASP A 64 2.73 2.45 -11.24
N LEU A 65 3.88 2.64 -10.57
CA LEU A 65 4.94 3.52 -11.03
C LEU A 65 5.46 3.06 -12.41
N GLY A 66 5.79 4.03 -13.26
CA GLY A 66 6.26 3.83 -14.63
C GLY A 66 5.16 3.53 -15.65
N ALA A 67 3.93 3.23 -15.20
CA ALA A 67 2.81 2.98 -16.08
C ALA A 67 2.46 4.23 -16.89
N ASP A 68 2.17 4.05 -18.18
CA ASP A 68 1.62 5.11 -19.01
C ASP A 68 0.19 5.44 -18.56
N TRP A 69 -0.08 6.73 -18.41
CA TRP A 69 -1.41 7.21 -18.09
C TRP A 69 -2.30 7.16 -19.33
N THR A 70 -3.12 6.12 -19.37
CA THR A 70 -4.12 5.87 -20.42
C THR A 70 -5.50 5.77 -19.78
N GLU A 71 -6.56 5.74 -20.60
CA GLU A 71 -7.91 5.50 -20.08
C GLU A 71 -8.01 4.16 -19.32
N GLU A 72 -7.29 3.13 -19.77
CA GLU A 72 -7.23 1.82 -19.11
C GLU A 72 -6.52 1.90 -17.77
N THR A 73 -5.33 2.51 -17.71
CA THR A 73 -4.58 2.68 -16.47
C THR A 73 -5.36 3.53 -15.46
N ALA A 74 -6.02 4.58 -15.94
CA ALA A 74 -6.81 5.49 -15.12
C ALA A 74 -8.14 4.89 -14.64
N ARG A 75 -8.51 3.66 -15.04
CA ARG A 75 -9.77 3.01 -14.66
C ARG A 75 -9.60 1.56 -14.19
N ASN A 76 -10.58 1.06 -13.45
CA ASN A 76 -10.73 -0.33 -13.06
C ASN A 76 -12.18 -0.75 -13.23
N ASN A 77 -12.46 -1.68 -14.16
CA ASN A 77 -13.84 -2.11 -14.46
C ASN A 77 -14.79 -0.93 -14.74
N GLY A 78 -14.32 0.04 -15.53
CA GLY A 78 -15.06 1.26 -15.88
C GLY A 78 -15.08 2.36 -14.81
N LYS A 79 -14.65 2.08 -13.56
CA LYS A 79 -14.57 3.08 -12.49
C LYS A 79 -13.22 3.80 -12.50
N PRO A 80 -13.17 5.13 -12.31
CA PRO A 80 -11.89 5.85 -12.27
C PRO A 80 -11.03 5.40 -11.08
N ARG A 81 -9.75 5.12 -11.34
CA ARG A 81 -8.68 5.00 -10.33
C ARG A 81 -8.15 6.38 -9.97
N GLY A 82 -7.98 7.25 -10.96
CA GLY A 82 -7.62 8.64 -10.77
C GLY A 82 -8.12 9.55 -11.90
N ILE A 83 -8.05 10.85 -11.66
CA ILE A 83 -8.51 11.91 -12.55
C ILE A 83 -7.39 12.94 -12.62
N LEU A 84 -6.95 13.29 -13.84
CA LEU A 84 -6.01 14.39 -14.04
C LEU A 84 -6.59 15.67 -13.43
N ASP A 85 -5.73 16.48 -12.82
CA ASP A 85 -6.14 17.80 -12.34
C ASP A 85 -6.53 18.69 -13.55
N ASP A 86 -7.52 19.56 -13.35
CA ASP A 86 -8.22 20.28 -14.44
C ASP A 86 -7.24 20.99 -15.40
N GLY A 87 -7.06 20.44 -16.61
CA GLY A 87 -6.19 21.00 -17.65
C GLY A 87 -4.74 20.50 -17.66
N GLY A 88 -4.39 19.51 -16.83
CA GLY A 88 -3.06 18.89 -16.82
C GLY A 88 -2.64 18.39 -18.21
N THR A 89 -1.55 18.92 -18.74
CA THR A 89 -0.95 18.42 -19.98
C THR A 89 -0.15 17.18 -19.66
N MET A 90 -0.24 16.15 -20.49
CA MET A 90 0.59 14.95 -20.38
C MET A 90 2.09 15.19 -20.68
N VAL A 91 2.49 16.45 -20.88
CA VAL A 91 3.87 16.88 -21.13
C VAL A 91 4.41 17.54 -19.87
N GLY A 92 5.61 17.15 -19.45
CA GLY A 92 6.22 17.57 -18.19
C GLY A 92 5.45 17.03 -16.98
N CYS A 93 5.42 17.83 -15.91
CA CYS A 93 4.78 17.45 -14.66
C CYS A 93 3.27 17.70 -14.66
N ALA A 94 2.49 16.65 -14.43
CA ALA A 94 1.04 16.75 -14.26
C ALA A 94 0.58 16.08 -12.97
N GLY A 95 -0.32 16.74 -12.24
CA GLY A 95 -0.98 16.18 -11.07
C GLY A 95 -2.21 15.36 -11.44
N PHE A 96 -2.50 14.35 -10.64
CA PHE A 96 -3.79 13.68 -10.64
C PHE A 96 -4.24 13.39 -9.20
N ARG A 97 -5.55 13.26 -9.02
CA ARG A 97 -6.17 12.82 -7.77
C ARG A 97 -6.70 11.40 -7.91
N PHE A 98 -6.59 10.58 -6.87
CA PHE A 98 -7.34 9.32 -6.84
C PHE A 98 -8.83 9.63 -6.75
N TRP A 99 -9.69 8.74 -7.27
CA TRP A 99 -11.14 8.94 -7.22
C TRP A 99 -11.70 9.10 -5.81
N SER A 100 -11.11 8.39 -4.84
CA SER A 100 -11.45 8.54 -3.43
C SER A 100 -10.68 9.72 -2.82
N THR A 101 -9.44 9.48 -2.39
CA THR A 101 -8.59 10.46 -1.71
C THR A 101 -7.11 10.19 -1.97
N GLY A 102 -6.29 11.24 -1.85
CA GLY A 102 -4.86 11.23 -2.19
C GLY A 102 -4.61 11.72 -3.61
N ASN A 103 -3.34 11.76 -3.99
CA ASN A 103 -2.92 12.28 -5.28
C ASN A 103 -1.70 11.54 -5.82
N GLY A 104 -1.33 11.82 -7.05
CA GLY A 104 -0.10 11.34 -7.65
C GLY A 104 0.34 12.29 -8.75
N TYR A 105 1.47 11.97 -9.35
CA TYR A 105 2.06 12.81 -10.38
C TYR A 105 2.54 11.98 -11.54
N LEU A 106 2.48 12.62 -12.70
CA LEU A 106 3.00 12.14 -13.95
C LEU A 106 4.20 12.97 -14.38
N ASN A 107 5.15 12.33 -15.04
CA ASN A 107 6.19 12.99 -15.83
C ASN A 107 6.10 12.48 -17.27
N ASP A 108 5.84 13.36 -18.22
CA ASP A 108 5.62 13.02 -19.63
C ASP A 108 4.61 11.87 -19.80
N GLY A 109 3.53 11.91 -19.01
CA GLY A 109 2.43 10.95 -19.06
C GLY A 109 2.69 9.63 -18.34
N LYS A 110 3.85 9.44 -17.70
CA LYS A 110 4.14 8.25 -16.89
C LYS A 110 3.93 8.52 -15.41
N VAL A 111 3.32 7.59 -14.70
CA VAL A 111 3.15 7.68 -13.24
C VAL A 111 4.52 7.65 -12.56
N VAL A 112 4.90 8.72 -11.87
CA VAL A 112 6.22 8.81 -11.21
C VAL A 112 6.14 8.91 -9.69
N ALA A 113 4.97 9.28 -9.14
CA ALA A 113 4.75 9.41 -7.71
C ALA A 113 3.30 9.13 -7.32
N LEU A 114 3.12 8.51 -6.16
CA LEU A 114 1.84 8.13 -5.56
C LEU A 114 1.82 8.55 -4.10
N PHE A 115 0.86 9.41 -3.74
CA PHE A 115 0.65 9.96 -2.41
C PHE A 115 -0.69 9.49 -1.86
N PRO A 116 -0.70 8.45 -1.01
CA PRO A 116 -1.91 8.08 -0.30
C PRO A 116 -2.41 9.22 0.59
N ASP A 117 -3.72 9.27 0.78
CA ASP A 117 -4.34 10.26 1.65
C ASP A 117 -3.88 10.11 3.11
N LYS A 118 -3.70 11.23 3.81
CA LYS A 118 -3.24 11.23 5.22
C LYS A 118 -4.27 10.69 6.20
N SER A 119 -5.56 10.68 5.84
CA SER A 119 -6.63 10.08 6.65
C SER A 119 -6.85 8.60 6.32
N ALA A 120 -6.27 8.11 5.22
CA ALA A 120 -6.36 6.70 4.88
C ALA A 120 -5.48 5.86 5.79
N GLN A 121 -6.00 4.70 6.21
CA GLN A 121 -5.23 3.70 6.96
C GLN A 121 -4.31 2.96 5.99
N VAL A 122 -3.19 3.58 5.64
CA VAL A 122 -2.23 3.05 4.66
C VAL A 122 -0.94 2.68 5.38
N ARG A 123 -0.37 1.54 5.01
CA ARG A 123 0.95 1.10 5.45
C ARG A 123 1.77 0.54 4.31
N THR A 124 3.08 0.51 4.46
CA THR A 124 3.95 -0.27 3.60
C THR A 124 3.84 -1.78 3.91
N PRO A 125 4.40 -2.68 3.07
CA PRO A 125 4.39 -4.13 3.33
C PRO A 125 4.99 -4.49 4.71
N GLU A 126 6.07 -3.80 5.08
CA GLU A 126 6.80 -3.93 6.35
C GLU A 126 6.07 -3.29 7.54
N GLY A 127 4.95 -2.60 7.29
CA GLY A 127 4.06 -2.09 8.33
C GLY A 127 4.30 -0.65 8.76
N ILE A 128 5.15 0.11 8.04
CA ILE A 128 5.34 1.54 8.31
C ILE A 128 4.10 2.31 7.87
N LYS A 129 3.60 3.17 8.75
CA LYS A 129 2.39 3.97 8.57
C LYS A 129 2.54 5.34 9.20
N ILE A 130 1.54 6.19 9.03
CA ILE A 130 1.46 7.45 9.77
C ILE A 130 1.52 7.18 11.28
N GLY A 131 2.37 7.94 11.97
CA GLY A 131 2.70 7.79 13.38
C GLY A 131 3.92 6.88 13.67
N SER A 132 4.44 6.13 12.69
CA SER A 132 5.67 5.34 12.88
C SER A 132 6.86 6.24 13.22
N THR A 133 7.70 5.82 14.17
CA THR A 133 8.89 6.59 14.59
C THR A 133 10.04 6.43 13.60
N VAL A 134 11.00 7.36 13.63
CA VAL A 134 12.23 7.24 12.82
C VAL A 134 12.98 5.92 13.03
N ASP A 135 13.00 5.41 14.26
CA ASP A 135 13.65 4.13 14.57
C ASP A 135 12.91 2.96 13.94
N GLN A 136 11.56 2.94 14.03
CA GLN A 136 10.75 1.93 13.35
C GLN A 136 10.98 1.95 11.83
N VAL A 137 11.04 3.13 11.22
CA VAL A 137 11.32 3.25 9.78
C VAL A 137 12.72 2.74 9.44
N ARG A 138 13.73 3.04 10.26
CA ARG A 138 15.11 2.59 10.02
C ARG A 138 15.26 1.08 10.19
N ASP A 139 14.55 0.48 11.14
CA ASP A 139 14.54 -0.96 11.36
C ASP A 139 13.88 -1.70 10.19
N ALA A 140 12.77 -1.18 9.67
CA ALA A 140 12.09 -1.73 8.50
C ALA A 140 12.86 -1.48 7.19
N TYR A 141 13.49 -0.31 7.06
CA TYR A 141 14.22 0.11 5.88
C TYR A 141 15.62 0.63 6.23
N PRO A 142 16.63 -0.27 6.30
CA PRO A 142 18.00 0.11 6.65
C PRO A 142 18.66 1.11 5.69
N THR A 143 18.11 1.27 4.48
CA THR A 143 18.56 2.25 3.49
C THR A 143 18.02 3.66 3.72
N LEU A 144 17.29 3.91 4.81
CA LEU A 144 16.68 5.21 5.12
C LEU A 144 17.74 6.33 5.10
N ARG A 145 17.51 7.32 4.23
CA ARG A 145 18.26 8.57 4.15
C ARG A 145 17.38 9.70 4.64
N LEU A 146 17.91 10.46 5.60
CA LEU A 146 17.22 11.64 6.12
C LEU A 146 17.42 12.81 5.14
N GLY A 147 16.32 13.35 4.62
CA GLY A 147 16.34 14.52 3.74
C GLY A 147 15.85 15.79 4.44
N VAL A 148 15.88 16.89 3.69
CA VAL A 148 15.48 18.22 4.20
C VAL A 148 13.97 18.34 4.29
N ASN A 149 13.24 17.96 3.23
CA ASN A 149 11.78 18.09 3.14
C ASN A 149 11.05 16.78 3.52
N TRP A 150 11.63 15.64 3.14
CA TRP A 150 11.22 14.30 3.57
C TRP A 150 12.43 13.38 3.60
N SER A 151 12.30 12.28 4.32
CA SER A 151 13.27 11.18 4.29
C SER A 151 12.80 10.12 3.31
N SER A 152 13.71 9.31 2.78
CA SER A 152 13.35 8.24 1.87
C SER A 152 14.21 7.00 2.04
N ALA A 153 13.68 5.85 1.63
CA ALA A 153 14.39 4.59 1.60
C ALA A 153 14.09 3.85 0.29
N ALA A 154 15.05 3.07 -0.20
CA ALA A 154 14.84 2.20 -1.34
C ALA A 154 13.75 1.17 -1.02
N VAL A 155 12.91 0.87 -2.01
CA VAL A 155 11.96 -0.23 -1.94
C VAL A 155 12.72 -1.56 -2.15
N PRO A 156 12.53 -2.58 -1.29
CA PRO A 156 13.18 -3.88 -1.47
C PRO A 156 12.91 -4.48 -2.85
N ASP A 157 13.98 -4.96 -3.51
CA ASP A 157 13.95 -5.61 -4.83
C ASP A 157 13.35 -4.78 -5.98
N GLN A 158 13.16 -3.46 -5.80
CA GLN A 158 12.65 -2.55 -6.82
C GLN A 158 13.66 -1.42 -7.09
N PRO A 159 14.62 -1.62 -8.02
CA PRO A 159 15.64 -0.63 -8.30
C PRO A 159 15.01 0.67 -8.82
N GLY A 160 15.41 1.79 -8.22
CA GLY A 160 14.94 3.12 -8.58
C GLY A 160 13.57 3.51 -8.03
N PHE A 161 12.94 2.66 -7.20
CA PHE A 161 11.72 3.02 -6.47
C PHE A 161 12.05 3.26 -4.99
N HIS A 162 11.31 4.21 -4.40
CA HIS A 162 11.56 4.69 -3.05
C HIS A 162 10.26 4.89 -2.29
N TYR A 163 10.28 4.53 -1.02
CA TYR A 163 9.30 5.03 -0.06
C TYR A 163 9.76 6.37 0.50
N GLY A 164 8.88 7.36 0.47
CA GLY A 164 9.05 8.66 1.11
C GLY A 164 8.31 8.72 2.44
N PHE A 165 8.95 9.31 3.45
CA PHE A 165 8.45 9.46 4.80
C PHE A 165 8.50 10.94 5.20
N MET A 166 7.35 11.62 5.11
CA MET A 166 7.23 13.01 5.57
C MET A 166 7.16 13.07 7.10
N GLY A 167 7.57 14.18 7.69
CA GLY A 167 7.59 14.37 9.16
C GLY A 167 8.84 13.82 9.86
N ILE A 168 9.65 13.05 9.15
CA ILE A 168 11.00 12.68 9.55
C ILE A 168 11.97 13.42 8.63
N THR A 169 12.83 14.27 9.20
CA THR A 169 13.81 15.07 8.46
C THR A 169 15.18 15.07 9.15
N GLN A 170 16.21 15.48 8.41
CA GLN A 170 17.58 15.59 8.91
C GLN A 170 17.72 16.64 10.03
N SER A 171 16.98 17.74 9.96
CA SER A 171 17.03 18.85 10.93
C SER A 171 16.07 18.66 12.11
N GLY A 172 15.18 17.68 12.04
CA GLY A 172 14.17 17.45 13.06
C GLY A 172 14.78 17.07 14.41
N LYS A 173 14.17 17.58 15.47
CA LYS A 173 14.57 17.36 16.86
C LYS A 173 13.50 16.51 17.58
N GLY A 174 13.93 15.73 18.56
CA GLY A 174 13.02 14.91 19.38
C GLY A 174 12.45 13.70 18.64
N SER A 175 11.35 13.15 19.16
CA SER A 175 10.69 11.95 18.63
C SER A 175 9.89 12.28 17.36
N GLN A 176 10.58 12.24 16.22
CA GLN A 176 9.97 12.42 14.90
C GLN A 176 9.14 11.20 14.50
N THR A 177 8.01 11.45 13.84
CA THR A 177 7.12 10.40 13.34
C THR A 177 6.69 10.69 11.91
N VAL A 178 6.33 9.63 11.18
CA VAL A 178 5.79 9.72 9.82
C VAL A 178 4.45 10.46 9.84
N THR A 179 4.32 11.52 9.06
CA THR A 179 3.05 12.29 8.92
C THR A 179 2.38 12.10 7.57
N ALA A 180 3.11 11.56 6.59
CA ALA A 180 2.57 11.09 5.32
C ALA A 180 3.53 10.08 4.67
N LEU A 181 2.98 9.24 3.81
CA LEU A 181 3.72 8.29 2.98
C LEU A 181 3.68 8.72 1.52
N LEU A 182 4.69 8.28 0.78
CA LEU A 182 4.84 8.46 -0.65
C LEU A 182 5.51 7.21 -1.23
N LEU A 183 5.13 6.81 -2.45
CA LEU A 183 5.88 5.89 -3.29
C LEU A 183 6.27 6.62 -4.58
N TYR A 184 7.54 6.69 -4.90
CA TYR A 184 8.03 7.42 -6.07
C TYR A 184 9.21 6.73 -6.76
N SER A 185 9.47 7.10 -8.00
CA SER A 185 10.60 6.59 -8.79
C SER A 185 11.70 7.63 -8.97
N ASP A 186 12.89 7.21 -9.40
CA ASP A 186 13.99 8.11 -9.81
C ASP A 186 13.63 9.00 -11.01
N GLN A 187 12.52 8.72 -11.71
CA GLN A 187 12.00 9.55 -12.79
C GLN A 187 11.11 10.71 -12.29
N ASP A 188 10.84 10.77 -10.98
CA ASP A 188 10.11 11.88 -10.37
C ASP A 188 10.98 13.14 -10.34
N THR A 189 10.86 13.95 -11.39
CA THR A 189 11.44 15.30 -11.45
C THR A 189 10.47 16.37 -10.97
N CYS A 190 9.28 15.99 -10.51
CA CYS A 190 8.20 16.92 -10.14
C CYS A 190 8.31 17.42 -8.70
N HIS A 191 9.11 16.75 -7.87
CA HIS A 191 9.27 17.05 -6.44
C HIS A 191 10.72 17.28 -6.00
N ASN A 192 11.56 17.88 -6.84
CA ASN A 192 12.90 18.32 -6.41
C ASN A 192 12.88 19.73 -5.79
#